data_AF-L0HHA9-F1
#
_entry.id   AF-L0HHA9-F1
#
_cell.length_a   1.000
_cell.length_b   1.000
_cell.length_c   1.000
_cell.angle_alpha   90.00
_cell.angle_beta   90.00
_cell.angle_gamma   90.00
#
_symmetry.space_group_name_H-M   'P 1'
#
loop_
_entity.id
_entity.type
_entity.pdbx_description
1 polymer ?
#
loop_
_entity_poly.entity_id
_entity_poly.type
_entity_poly.pdbx_seq_one_letter_code
_entity_poly.pdbx_strand_id
1 'polypeptide(L)'
;MEKIQIQFNESDYTTYHDYCLKYYQVRDTGRRQAIHAFLELYTKGILIVEEQDLRPALRFLTEKCNELKVEKERAAGGDAAVATRARLCFDLLAFLDDLEKIYRLIKKQGIVPNYVMLLATFSNVIEEMRDAAAVGLYDVDRTLIEALATPLAGMIRKRLGTNRQWQSVLKELSFIATRFCQKFPEPAFDAEIVQLVAPSVVAHFNKDVAVKEIFAALSACYEECELEEFESLLNRTPEALKYDQEADIGWDAITEPLRKVSAEVIRQRERLAREASTLADPALLMALGSGGDDRPTPAVSSPLGKPVLHGGKTFDIAVTADGSTQVESPIKAYPLADEPVKSPDFGAVKPYVPLIIGFAIIVLFIAGTMFLSGDWVPFGNTTNATSTGQKNVTVAKTTAKPAATTAKPAATTAKPAATTAKPTATPTAKVYSASDIGNHLLDIAFGPDNSKLEKSNKTLISLSISGSYSDSDVQHLKEFIDDFNVNSATTKLSTNLNLQGQGDIPIFFIPEEGLLQVDTNSRTDEFRDTDTGKYYIITTTEKVYVNSDLSGAARKKWLVRSALTKMGFLGETYKYTDSIFYTNANSAIEPNSIDWKAVQLMFGKKITWGMTKAQVKSTLGL
;
A
#
# COMPACT_ATOMS: atom_id res chain seq x y z
N MET A 1 -1.31 13.73 5.36
CA MET A 1 -0.06 12.95 5.45
C MET A 1 -0.20 11.75 4.54
N GLU A 2 0.90 11.28 3.95
CA GLU A 2 0.95 9.97 3.31
C GLU A 2 0.97 8.89 4.42
N LYS A 3 0.24 7.79 4.28
CA LYS A 3 0.41 6.61 5.16
C LYS A 3 1.19 5.55 4.41
N ILE A 4 2.26 5.05 5.02
CA ILE A 4 2.99 3.86 4.57
C ILE A 4 2.49 2.70 5.41
N GLN A 5 1.71 1.80 4.82
CA GLN A 5 1.23 0.59 5.51
C GLN A 5 2.25 -0.53 5.36
N ILE A 6 2.57 -1.20 6.46
CA ILE A 6 3.63 -2.22 6.48
C ILE A 6 3.11 -3.43 7.24
N GLN A 7 3.04 -4.55 6.53
CA GLN A 7 2.62 -5.84 7.05
C GLN A 7 3.87 -6.67 7.36
N PHE A 8 3.99 -7.17 8.58
CA PHE A 8 5.01 -8.14 8.94
C PHE A 8 4.37 -9.49 9.27
N ASN A 9 5.05 -10.58 8.90
CA ASN A 9 4.95 -11.83 9.63
C ASN A 9 5.47 -11.63 11.07
N GLU A 10 4.76 -12.14 12.08
CA GLU A 10 5.13 -12.07 13.51
C GLU A 10 6.59 -12.50 13.79
N SER A 11 7.10 -13.55 13.14
CA SER A 11 8.50 -13.98 13.33
C SER A 11 9.52 -13.02 12.73
N ASP A 12 9.16 -12.39 11.61
CA ASP A 12 9.99 -11.36 10.97
C ASP A 12 9.99 -10.11 11.84
N TYR A 13 8.80 -9.60 12.23
CA TYR A 13 8.66 -8.43 13.09
C TYR A 13 9.47 -8.56 14.37
N THR A 14 9.33 -9.70 15.07
CA THR A 14 10.09 -9.99 16.29
C THR A 14 11.59 -9.83 16.04
N THR A 15 12.11 -10.33 14.91
CA THR A 15 13.53 -10.23 14.58
C THR A 15 13.97 -8.80 14.23
N TYR A 16 13.19 -8.06 13.43
CA TYR A 16 13.45 -6.65 13.12
C TYR A 16 13.47 -5.81 14.40
N HIS A 17 12.43 -5.95 15.23
CA HIS A 17 12.23 -5.24 16.49
C HIS A 17 13.40 -5.46 17.45
N ASP A 18 13.76 -6.71 17.66
CA ASP A 18 14.83 -7.12 18.58
C ASP A 18 16.21 -6.54 18.16
N TYR A 19 16.46 -6.38 16.85
CA TYR A 19 17.65 -5.66 16.36
C TYR A 19 17.56 -4.13 16.53
N CYS A 20 16.45 -3.50 16.15
CA CYS A 20 16.24 -2.05 16.25
C CYS A 20 16.25 -1.56 17.70
N LEU A 21 15.57 -2.27 18.61
CA LEU A 21 15.52 -1.99 20.03
C LEU A 21 16.90 -2.06 20.68
N LYS A 22 17.65 -3.15 20.45
CA LYS A 22 19.02 -3.31 20.98
C LYS A 22 19.97 -2.25 20.44
N TYR A 23 19.85 -1.89 19.16
CA TYR A 23 20.63 -0.79 18.59
C TYR A 23 20.29 0.56 19.26
N TYR A 24 19.00 0.90 19.39
CA TYR A 24 18.54 2.15 19.99
C TYR A 24 18.96 2.28 21.46
N GLN A 25 18.88 1.20 22.23
CA GLN A 25 19.26 1.16 23.65
C GLN A 25 20.77 1.26 23.89
N VAL A 26 21.59 0.52 23.12
CA VAL A 26 23.05 0.43 23.33
C VAL A 26 23.80 1.66 22.79
N ARG A 27 23.26 2.36 21.80
CA ARG A 27 23.89 3.55 21.20
C ARG A 27 23.75 4.80 22.06
N ASP A 28 24.71 5.70 21.91
CA ASP A 28 24.77 7.00 22.58
C ASP A 28 23.70 8.01 22.08
N THR A 29 23.55 9.11 22.80
CA THR A 29 22.56 10.15 22.52
C THR A 29 22.71 10.78 21.12
N GLY A 30 23.95 10.96 20.63
CA GLY A 30 24.19 11.54 19.30
C GLY A 30 23.75 10.61 18.18
N ARG A 31 24.00 9.30 18.34
CA ARG A 31 23.48 8.31 17.40
C ARG A 31 21.96 8.15 17.47
N ARG A 32 21.33 8.27 18.65
CA ARG A 32 19.86 8.32 18.75
C ARG A 32 19.29 9.54 18.02
N GLN A 33 19.87 10.74 18.24
CA GLN A 33 19.49 11.96 17.53
C GLN A 33 19.56 11.79 16.00
N ALA A 34 20.57 11.07 15.48
CA ALA A 34 20.66 10.74 14.06
C ALA A 34 19.52 9.84 13.56
N ILE A 35 19.04 8.87 14.36
CA ILE A 35 17.87 8.03 13.98
C ILE A 35 16.61 8.91 13.86
N HIS A 36 16.35 9.75 14.87
CA HIS A 36 15.22 10.70 14.87
C HIS A 36 15.27 11.64 13.66
N ALA A 37 16.39 12.32 13.45
CA ALA A 37 16.59 13.22 12.32
C ALA A 37 16.47 12.49 10.96
N PHE A 38 16.94 11.25 10.85
CA PHE A 38 16.82 10.47 9.62
C PHE A 38 15.35 10.11 9.31
N LEU A 39 14.59 9.68 10.31
CA LEU A 39 13.16 9.40 10.17
C LEU A 39 12.39 10.69 9.82
N GLU A 40 12.71 11.83 10.42
CA GLU A 40 12.08 13.12 10.12
C GLU A 40 12.39 13.58 8.68
N LEU A 41 13.63 13.43 8.21
CA LEU A 41 14.01 13.74 6.83
C LEU A 41 13.37 12.79 5.81
N TYR A 42 13.25 11.50 6.12
CA TYR A 42 12.55 10.51 5.28
C TYR A 42 11.05 10.79 5.20
N THR A 43 10.40 10.99 6.34
CA THR A 43 8.96 11.29 6.42
C THR A 43 8.62 12.64 5.78
N LYS A 44 9.50 13.65 5.81
CA LYS A 44 9.34 14.89 5.03
C LYS A 44 9.62 14.74 3.52
N GLY A 45 9.97 13.55 3.05
CA GLY A 45 10.32 13.30 1.64
C GLY A 45 11.63 13.95 1.19
N ILE A 46 12.47 14.42 2.13
CA ILE A 46 13.77 15.04 1.84
C ILE A 46 14.83 13.95 1.61
N LEU A 47 14.75 12.85 2.36
CA LEU A 47 15.55 11.65 2.14
C LEU A 47 14.76 10.59 1.38
N ILE A 48 15.24 10.25 0.19
CA ILE A 48 14.73 9.12 -0.59
C ILE A 48 15.43 7.84 -0.12
N VAL A 49 14.65 6.89 0.40
CA VAL A 49 15.08 5.52 0.72
C VAL A 49 14.16 4.57 -0.04
N GLU A 50 14.76 3.68 -0.82
CA GLU A 50 14.09 2.62 -1.55
C GLU A 50 14.15 1.32 -0.74
N GLU A 51 13.19 0.41 -0.92
CA GLU A 51 13.06 -0.82 -0.12
C GLU A 51 14.34 -1.67 -0.04
N GLN A 52 15.13 -1.67 -1.10
CA GLN A 52 16.36 -2.47 -1.23
C GLN A 52 17.60 -1.61 -1.53
N ASP A 53 17.50 -0.27 -1.49
CA ASP A 53 18.62 0.62 -1.85
C ASP A 53 18.72 1.89 -0.98
N LEU A 54 19.89 2.06 -0.35
CA LEU A 54 20.28 3.27 0.38
C LEU A 54 21.15 4.24 -0.45
N ARG A 55 21.54 3.89 -1.69
CA ARG A 55 22.38 4.75 -2.54
C ARG A 55 21.80 6.15 -2.80
N PRO A 56 20.47 6.37 -2.93
CA PRO A 56 19.90 7.72 -3.05
C PRO A 56 20.17 8.56 -1.78
N ALA A 57 19.79 8.05 -0.61
CA ALA A 57 20.04 8.68 0.69
C ALA A 57 21.53 8.93 0.96
N LEU A 58 22.38 7.94 0.66
CA LEU A 58 23.83 8.02 0.85
C LEU A 58 24.46 9.10 -0.03
N ARG A 59 24.02 9.22 -1.29
CA ARG A 59 24.49 10.26 -2.22
C ARG A 59 24.13 11.65 -1.69
N PHE A 60 22.86 11.86 -1.35
CA PHE A 60 22.35 13.13 -0.83
C PHE A 60 23.11 13.58 0.42
N LEU A 61 23.25 12.70 1.44
CA LEU A 61 23.98 13.05 2.66
C LEU A 61 25.48 13.26 2.40
N THR A 62 26.10 12.50 1.50
CA THR A 62 27.52 12.70 1.15
C THR A 62 27.74 14.07 0.51
N GLU A 63 26.84 14.50 -0.38
CA GLU A 63 26.85 15.82 -1.01
C GLU A 63 26.70 16.93 0.04
N LYS A 64 25.69 16.84 0.93
CA LYS A 64 25.47 17.82 2.00
C LYS A 64 26.58 17.87 3.04
N CYS A 65 27.21 16.75 3.39
CA CYS A 65 28.36 16.76 4.29
C CYS A 65 29.58 17.43 3.65
N ASN A 66 29.76 17.33 2.32
CA ASN A 66 30.81 18.04 1.60
C ASN A 66 30.53 19.55 1.50
N GLU A 67 29.28 19.95 1.22
CA GLU A 67 28.85 21.37 1.28
C GLU A 67 29.17 21.98 2.65
N LEU A 68 28.70 21.34 3.73
CA LEU A 68 28.89 21.79 5.11
C LEU A 68 30.37 21.82 5.53
N LYS A 69 31.19 20.88 5.04
CA LYS A 69 32.64 20.90 5.28
C LYS A 69 33.28 22.14 4.65
N VAL A 70 32.92 22.47 3.41
CA VAL A 70 33.44 23.66 2.71
C VAL A 70 32.89 24.96 3.32
N GLU A 71 31.65 24.97 3.80
CA GLU A 71 31.09 26.09 4.59
C GLU A 71 31.91 26.29 5.88
N LYS A 72 32.19 25.21 6.61
CA LYS A 72 32.99 25.23 7.85
C LYS A 72 34.44 25.72 7.63
N GLU A 73 35.06 25.33 6.52
CA GLU A 73 36.42 25.77 6.15
C GLU A 73 36.45 27.26 5.73
N ARG A 74 35.35 27.79 5.19
CA ARG A 74 35.20 29.23 4.87
C ARG A 74 34.83 30.07 6.09
N ALA A 75 34.15 29.50 7.08
CA ALA A 75 33.69 30.16 8.30
C ALA A 75 34.85 30.41 9.29
N ALA A 76 35.75 31.33 8.94
CA ALA A 76 36.99 31.65 9.67
C ALA A 76 36.80 32.16 11.13
N GLY A 77 35.55 32.33 11.59
CA GLY A 77 35.20 32.66 12.98
C GLY A 77 34.68 31.49 13.82
N GLY A 78 34.59 30.27 13.27
CA GLY A 78 34.15 29.08 14.03
C GLY A 78 32.66 29.05 14.34
N ASP A 79 31.81 29.23 13.34
CA ASP A 79 30.35 29.18 13.49
C ASP A 79 29.89 27.83 14.10
N ALA A 80 29.30 27.91 15.30
CA ALA A 80 28.82 26.75 16.05
C ALA A 80 27.63 26.05 15.40
N ALA A 81 26.78 26.77 14.65
CA ALA A 81 25.66 26.18 13.91
C ALA A 81 26.18 25.40 12.69
N VAL A 82 27.16 25.94 11.95
CA VAL A 82 27.84 25.20 10.86
C VAL A 82 28.54 23.95 11.41
N ALA A 83 29.26 24.08 12.54
CA ALA A 83 29.93 22.95 13.18
C ALA A 83 28.93 21.87 13.66
N THR A 84 27.75 22.26 14.13
CA THR A 84 26.67 21.35 14.57
C THR A 84 25.99 20.67 13.37
N ARG A 85 25.63 21.42 12.31
CA ARG A 85 25.11 20.85 11.05
C ARG A 85 26.08 19.82 10.46
N ALA A 86 27.37 20.16 10.38
CA ALA A 86 28.41 19.25 9.89
C ALA A 86 28.49 17.97 10.74
N ARG A 87 28.42 18.07 12.07
CA ARG A 87 28.42 16.90 12.97
C ARG A 87 27.20 16.02 12.72
N LEU A 88 26.00 16.59 12.72
CA LEU A 88 24.75 15.85 12.48
C LEU A 88 24.80 15.11 11.12
N CYS A 89 25.34 15.75 10.08
CA CYS A 89 25.53 15.12 8.78
C CYS A 89 26.47 13.88 8.84
N PHE A 90 27.59 13.96 9.57
CA PHE A 90 28.46 12.79 9.77
C PHE A 90 27.79 11.69 10.61
N ASP A 91 27.01 12.05 11.63
CA ASP A 91 26.27 11.08 12.45
C ASP A 91 25.12 10.41 11.67
N LEU A 92 24.49 11.11 10.71
CA LEU A 92 23.53 10.56 9.75
C LEU A 92 24.19 9.60 8.74
N LEU A 93 25.34 9.95 8.17
CA LEU A 93 26.11 9.04 7.30
C LEU A 93 26.54 7.77 8.05
N ALA A 94 26.98 7.91 9.30
CA ALA A 94 27.37 6.77 10.14
C ALA A 94 26.16 5.96 10.64
N PHE A 95 24.94 6.52 10.65
CA PHE A 95 23.71 5.76 10.83
C PHE A 95 23.35 4.95 9.58
N LEU A 96 23.52 5.48 8.35
CA LEU A 96 23.31 4.69 7.12
C LEU A 96 24.21 3.45 7.05
N ASP A 97 25.50 3.59 7.40
CA ASP A 97 26.43 2.46 7.46
C ASP A 97 26.00 1.42 8.53
N ASP A 98 25.45 1.86 9.66
CA ASP A 98 24.86 0.94 10.65
C ASP A 98 23.54 0.31 10.17
N LEU A 99 22.72 1.02 9.39
CA LEU A 99 21.45 0.52 8.84
C LEU A 99 21.70 -0.62 7.83
N GLU A 100 22.70 -0.46 6.96
CA GLU A 100 23.20 -1.51 6.06
C GLU A 100 23.74 -2.73 6.84
N LYS A 101 24.39 -2.53 8.00
CA LYS A 101 24.80 -3.64 8.88
C LYS A 101 23.61 -4.38 9.48
N ILE A 102 22.57 -3.68 9.93
CA ILE A 102 21.36 -4.30 10.47
C ILE A 102 20.62 -5.08 9.38
N TYR A 103 20.44 -4.50 8.18
CA TYR A 103 19.92 -5.19 6.99
C TYR A 103 20.68 -6.50 6.72
N ARG A 104 22.02 -6.46 6.74
CA ARG A 104 22.88 -7.67 6.58
C ARG A 104 22.79 -8.67 7.72
N LEU A 105 22.42 -8.25 8.94
CA LEU A 105 22.21 -9.15 10.08
C LEU A 105 20.86 -9.87 9.98
N ILE A 106 19.78 -9.14 9.64
CA ILE A 106 18.47 -9.72 9.36
C ILE A 106 18.56 -10.73 8.19
N LYS A 107 19.27 -10.38 7.11
CA LYS A 107 19.50 -11.28 5.95
C LYS A 107 20.20 -12.58 6.32
N LYS A 108 21.00 -12.60 7.39
CA LYS A 108 21.67 -13.82 7.88
C LYS A 108 20.75 -14.76 8.66
N GLN A 109 19.58 -14.28 9.11
CA GLN A 109 18.54 -15.11 9.74
C GLN A 109 17.63 -15.79 8.71
N GLY A 110 17.88 -15.60 7.40
CA GLY A 110 17.06 -16.15 6.31
C GLY A 110 15.87 -15.27 5.91
N ILE A 111 15.60 -14.21 6.66
CA ILE A 111 14.58 -13.19 6.36
C ILE A 111 15.01 -12.35 5.16
N VAL A 112 14.05 -11.88 4.35
CA VAL A 112 14.31 -10.86 3.32
C VAL A 112 14.20 -9.48 3.97
N PRO A 113 15.32 -8.77 4.23
CA PRO A 113 15.27 -7.44 4.83
C PRO A 113 14.75 -6.39 3.85
N ASN A 114 14.17 -5.31 4.38
CA ASN A 114 13.67 -4.15 3.65
C ASN A 114 13.97 -2.87 4.44
N TYR A 115 14.49 -1.84 3.78
CA TYR A 115 14.89 -0.60 4.43
C TYR A 115 13.70 0.24 4.94
N VAL A 116 12.58 0.24 4.23
CA VAL A 116 11.36 0.94 4.67
C VAL A 116 10.80 0.27 5.93
N MET A 117 10.83 -1.06 5.99
CA MET A 117 10.46 -1.82 7.19
C MET A 117 11.39 -1.56 8.37
N LEU A 118 12.71 -1.44 8.14
CA LEU A 118 13.66 -1.07 9.18
C LEU A 118 13.38 0.33 9.76
N LEU A 119 13.06 1.31 8.90
CA LEU A 119 12.71 2.65 9.35
C LEU A 119 11.40 2.66 10.14
N ALA A 120 10.39 1.90 9.70
CA ALA A 120 9.14 1.75 10.44
C ALA A 120 9.35 1.08 11.81
N THR A 121 10.18 0.03 11.85
CA THR A 121 10.56 -0.64 13.10
C THR A 121 11.28 0.33 14.04
N PHE A 122 12.19 1.16 13.54
CA PHE A 122 12.81 2.23 14.34
C PHE A 122 11.81 3.27 14.81
N SER A 123 10.81 3.62 14.00
CA SER A 123 9.69 4.48 14.41
C SER A 123 8.92 3.86 15.57
N ASN A 124 8.53 2.59 15.47
CA ASN A 124 7.78 1.89 16.54
C ASN A 124 8.59 1.75 17.83
N VAL A 125 9.87 1.39 17.71
CA VAL A 125 10.83 1.35 18.84
C VAL A 125 11.00 2.73 19.47
N ILE A 126 10.92 3.82 18.71
CA ILE A 126 10.95 5.19 19.23
C ILE A 126 9.65 5.53 19.98
N GLU A 127 8.48 5.18 19.44
CA GLU A 127 7.19 5.37 20.12
C GLU A 127 7.15 4.54 21.42
N GLU A 128 7.46 3.24 21.36
CA GLU A 128 7.55 2.35 22.53
C GLU A 128 8.54 2.87 23.58
N MET A 129 9.71 3.35 23.18
CA MET A 129 10.70 3.90 24.11
C MET A 129 10.30 5.29 24.63
N ARG A 130 9.46 6.05 23.92
CA ARG A 130 8.85 7.29 24.41
C ARG A 130 7.72 6.99 25.39
N ASP A 131 6.94 5.94 25.17
CA ASP A 131 5.76 5.61 25.98
C ASP A 131 6.18 4.80 27.23
N ALA A 132 7.16 3.90 27.10
CA ALA A 132 7.86 3.31 28.24
C ALA A 132 8.70 4.34 29.00
N ALA A 133 9.13 5.44 28.35
CA ALA A 133 9.60 6.61 29.08
C ALA A 133 8.44 7.36 29.74
N ALA A 134 7.29 7.59 29.08
CA ALA A 134 6.11 8.32 29.59
C ALA A 134 5.68 7.86 30.98
N VAL A 135 5.70 6.54 31.19
CA VAL A 135 5.52 5.82 32.46
C VAL A 135 6.41 6.33 33.63
N GLY A 136 7.51 7.04 33.34
CA GLY A 136 8.36 7.75 34.30
C GLY A 136 8.88 9.12 33.80
N LEU A 137 8.26 9.70 32.77
CA LEU A 137 8.66 10.97 32.12
C LEU A 137 8.08 12.18 32.86
N TYR A 138 6.91 11.94 33.45
CA TYR A 138 6.19 12.87 34.30
C TYR A 138 6.61 12.65 35.75
N ASP A 139 7.59 13.44 36.19
CA ASP A 139 7.99 13.59 37.60
C ASP A 139 6.92 14.42 38.33
N VAL A 140 5.68 13.92 38.32
CA VAL A 140 4.53 14.51 39.01
C VAL A 140 4.57 14.02 40.44
N ASP A 141 4.55 14.94 41.40
CA ASP A 141 4.60 14.62 42.83
C ASP A 141 3.54 13.56 43.16
N ARG A 142 3.99 12.44 43.76
CA ARG A 142 3.15 11.30 44.12
C ARG A 142 1.96 11.70 44.99
N THR A 143 2.07 12.78 45.77
CA THR A 143 0.96 13.32 46.56
C THR A 143 -0.16 13.92 45.70
N LEU A 144 0.16 14.49 44.52
CA LEU A 144 -0.84 14.96 43.55
C LEU A 144 -1.54 13.78 42.86
N ILE A 145 -0.78 12.75 42.47
CA ILE A 145 -1.32 11.52 41.90
C ILE A 145 -2.27 10.85 42.89
N GLU A 146 -1.86 10.71 44.16
CA GLU A 146 -2.66 10.08 45.21
C GLU A 146 -3.92 10.90 45.58
N ALA A 147 -3.82 12.24 45.53
CA ALA A 147 -4.95 13.15 45.73
C ALA A 147 -6.02 13.06 44.63
N LEU A 148 -5.65 12.65 43.41
CA LEU A 148 -6.59 12.34 42.33
C LEU A 148 -7.06 10.88 42.39
N ALA A 149 -6.17 9.94 42.69
CA ALA A 149 -6.48 8.51 42.75
C ALA A 149 -7.48 8.16 43.87
N THR A 150 -7.37 8.80 45.03
CA THR A 150 -8.26 8.56 46.19
C THR A 150 -9.75 8.81 45.88
N PRO A 151 -10.17 9.99 45.36
CA PRO A 151 -11.56 10.23 44.98
C PRO A 151 -12.03 9.35 43.81
N LEU A 152 -11.17 9.08 42.81
CA LEU A 152 -11.49 8.15 41.71
C LEU A 152 -11.78 6.73 42.21
N ALA A 153 -10.90 6.18 43.07
CA ALA A 153 -11.14 4.90 43.71
C ALA A 153 -12.39 4.91 44.61
N GLY A 154 -12.74 6.06 45.20
CA GLY A 154 -14.01 6.28 45.88
C GLY A 154 -15.23 6.13 44.97
N MET A 155 -15.20 6.73 43.77
CA MET A 155 -16.27 6.61 42.76
C MET A 155 -16.39 5.17 42.24
N ILE A 156 -15.28 4.55 41.83
CA ILE A 156 -15.24 3.18 41.31
C ILE A 156 -15.77 2.19 42.36
N ARG A 157 -15.40 2.38 43.64
CA ARG A 157 -15.85 1.53 44.76
C ARG A 157 -17.35 1.68 45.05
N LYS A 158 -17.96 2.84 44.78
CA LYS A 158 -19.42 3.00 44.82
C LYS A 158 -20.11 2.23 43.69
N ARG A 159 -19.65 2.38 42.44
CA ARG A 159 -20.30 1.79 41.25
C ARG A 159 -20.12 0.27 41.17
N LEU A 160 -18.92 -0.24 41.42
CA LEU A 160 -18.62 -1.67 41.29
C LEU A 160 -18.71 -2.45 42.61
N GLY A 161 -18.49 -1.79 43.76
CA GLY A 161 -18.31 -2.44 45.07
C GLY A 161 -16.84 -2.66 45.45
N THR A 162 -16.60 -3.37 46.56
CA THR A 162 -15.26 -3.53 47.16
C THR A 162 -14.43 -4.70 46.59
N ASN A 163 -15.05 -5.86 46.36
CA ASN A 163 -14.36 -7.04 45.84
C ASN A 163 -14.53 -7.16 44.32
N ARG A 164 -13.61 -6.58 43.56
CA ARG A 164 -13.60 -6.61 42.09
C ARG A 164 -12.21 -6.87 41.53
N GLN A 165 -12.17 -7.45 40.34
CA GLN A 165 -10.95 -7.63 39.58
C GLN A 165 -10.45 -6.25 39.07
N TRP A 166 -9.13 -6.09 39.01
CA TRP A 166 -8.51 -4.80 38.71
C TRP A 166 -8.75 -4.35 37.26
N GLN A 167 -9.00 -5.28 36.34
CA GLN A 167 -9.43 -5.01 34.97
C GLN A 167 -10.76 -4.25 34.94
N SER A 168 -11.73 -4.62 35.80
CA SER A 168 -13.00 -3.89 35.94
C SER A 168 -12.79 -2.48 36.51
N VAL A 169 -11.81 -2.31 37.39
CA VAL A 169 -11.42 -1.01 37.95
C VAL A 169 -10.83 -0.11 36.86
N LEU A 170 -10.04 -0.66 35.92
CA LEU A 170 -9.52 0.10 34.77
C LEU A 170 -10.61 0.48 33.77
N LYS A 171 -11.52 -0.45 33.41
CA LYS A 171 -12.63 -0.14 32.50
C LYS A 171 -13.54 0.96 33.05
N GLU A 172 -13.85 0.91 34.35
CA GLU A 172 -14.60 1.96 35.04
C GLU A 172 -13.82 3.28 35.13
N LEU A 173 -12.48 3.25 35.30
CA LEU A 173 -11.63 4.44 35.26
C LEU A 173 -11.64 5.11 33.86
N SER A 174 -11.50 4.33 32.77
CA SER A 174 -11.59 4.84 31.41
C SER A 174 -12.98 5.43 31.12
N PHE A 175 -14.06 4.77 31.53
CA PHE A 175 -15.42 5.31 31.42
C PHE A 175 -15.57 6.65 32.17
N ILE A 176 -15.04 6.76 33.40
CA ILE A 176 -15.07 7.99 34.20
C ILE A 176 -14.30 9.12 33.49
N ALA A 177 -13.14 8.83 32.90
CA ALA A 177 -12.35 9.82 32.16
C ALA A 177 -13.08 10.31 30.90
N THR A 178 -13.61 9.40 30.06
CA THR A 178 -14.38 9.75 28.87
C THR A 178 -15.60 10.60 29.21
N ARG A 179 -16.38 10.22 30.24
CA ARG A 179 -17.54 11.00 30.72
C ARG A 179 -17.14 12.34 31.35
N PHE A 180 -15.97 12.44 31.99
CA PHE A 180 -15.46 13.73 32.47
C PHE A 180 -15.21 14.68 31.30
N CYS A 181 -14.42 14.25 30.30
CA CYS A 181 -14.06 15.07 29.15
C CYS A 181 -15.27 15.50 28.30
N GLN A 182 -16.31 14.67 28.18
CA GLN A 182 -17.57 15.03 27.53
C GLN A 182 -18.34 16.15 28.26
N LYS A 183 -18.18 16.25 29.59
CA LYS A 183 -18.95 17.16 30.46
C LYS A 183 -18.18 18.42 30.86
N PHE A 184 -16.86 18.30 30.96
CA PHE A 184 -15.90 19.33 31.35
C PHE A 184 -14.73 19.30 30.36
N PRO A 185 -14.73 20.17 29.33
CA PRO A 185 -13.62 20.23 28.36
C PRO A 185 -12.28 20.63 28.99
N GLU A 186 -12.31 21.34 30.13
CA GLU A 186 -11.14 21.68 30.93
C GLU A 186 -11.41 21.43 32.44
N PRO A 187 -10.45 20.88 33.21
CA PRO A 187 -9.15 20.34 32.76
C PRO A 187 -9.32 19.04 31.95
N ALA A 188 -8.45 18.80 30.99
CA ALA A 188 -8.47 17.54 30.24
C ALA A 188 -8.13 16.35 31.16
N PHE A 189 -8.86 15.24 30.99
CA PHE A 189 -8.56 13.94 31.58
C PHE A 189 -8.13 12.97 30.46
N ASP A 190 -6.99 13.27 29.85
CA ASP A 190 -6.47 12.52 28.70
C ASP A 190 -5.83 11.17 29.10
N ALA A 191 -5.48 10.37 28.08
CA ALA A 191 -4.91 9.03 28.28
C ALA A 191 -3.57 9.05 29.04
N GLU A 192 -2.78 10.12 28.93
CA GLU A 192 -1.53 10.26 29.69
C GLU A 192 -1.82 10.44 31.19
N ILE A 193 -2.83 11.24 31.55
CA ILE A 193 -3.25 11.41 32.95
C ILE A 193 -3.90 10.13 33.49
N VAL A 194 -4.68 9.41 32.67
CA VAL A 194 -5.24 8.11 33.06
C VAL A 194 -4.14 7.06 33.28
N GLN A 195 -3.15 6.97 32.40
CA GLN A 195 -1.96 6.14 32.61
C GLN A 195 -1.23 6.53 33.91
N LEU A 196 -0.98 7.82 34.15
CA LEU A 196 -0.30 8.30 35.35
C LEU A 196 -1.02 7.92 36.66
N VAL A 197 -2.36 7.97 36.68
CA VAL A 197 -3.16 7.74 37.88
C VAL A 197 -3.61 6.28 38.07
N ALA A 198 -3.69 5.49 36.99
CA ALA A 198 -4.18 4.10 37.02
C ALA A 198 -3.45 3.19 38.03
N PRO A 199 -2.11 3.22 38.18
CA PRO A 199 -1.40 2.43 39.19
C PRO A 199 -1.84 2.73 40.62
N SER A 200 -1.98 4.00 41.00
CA SER A 200 -2.49 4.38 42.33
C SER A 200 -3.96 3.97 42.49
N VAL A 201 -4.81 4.17 41.48
CA VAL A 201 -6.22 3.76 41.52
C VAL A 201 -6.36 2.24 41.70
N VAL A 202 -5.59 1.43 40.99
CA VAL A 202 -5.59 -0.04 41.14
C VAL A 202 -5.11 -0.45 42.53
N ALA A 203 -4.09 0.22 43.09
CA ALA A 203 -3.57 -0.08 44.44
C ALA A 203 -4.61 0.12 45.58
N HIS A 204 -5.71 0.84 45.33
CA HIS A 204 -6.87 0.94 46.23
C HIS A 204 -7.81 -0.30 46.21
N PHE A 205 -7.58 -1.26 45.31
CA PHE A 205 -8.34 -2.50 45.17
C PHE A 205 -7.45 -3.75 45.20
N ASN A 206 -6.30 -3.72 44.54
CA ASN A 206 -5.29 -4.78 44.56
C ASN A 206 -3.88 -4.17 44.49
N LYS A 207 -3.03 -4.46 45.49
CA LYS A 207 -1.69 -3.88 45.63
C LYS A 207 -0.59 -4.67 44.93
N ASP A 208 -0.89 -5.90 44.53
CA ASP A 208 0.10 -6.87 44.05
C ASP A 208 0.16 -6.95 42.52
N VAL A 209 -0.67 -6.16 41.82
CA VAL A 209 -0.67 -6.05 40.34
C VAL A 209 0.57 -5.31 39.87
N ALA A 210 1.30 -5.87 38.91
CA ALA A 210 2.48 -5.19 38.39
C ALA A 210 2.09 -3.99 37.51
N VAL A 211 2.77 -2.86 37.67
CA VAL A 211 2.52 -1.63 36.88
C VAL A 211 2.52 -1.89 35.36
N LYS A 212 3.34 -2.83 34.87
CA LYS A 212 3.35 -3.26 33.47
C LYS A 212 2.06 -3.96 33.02
N GLU A 213 1.43 -4.75 33.89
CA GLU A 213 0.16 -5.45 33.61
C GLU A 213 -0.99 -4.45 33.52
N ILE A 214 -0.97 -3.43 34.39
CA ILE A 214 -1.95 -2.32 34.40
C ILE A 214 -1.97 -1.62 33.05
N PHE A 215 -0.81 -1.23 32.51
CA PHE A 215 -0.74 -0.54 31.21
C PHE A 215 -1.08 -1.44 30.02
N ALA A 216 -0.67 -2.72 30.05
CA ALA A 216 -1.02 -3.67 28.99
C ALA A 216 -2.54 -3.88 28.87
N ALA A 217 -3.28 -3.87 29.98
CA ALA A 217 -4.74 -3.97 29.96
C ALA A 217 -5.46 -2.64 29.66
N LEU A 218 -4.84 -1.49 29.97
CA LEU A 218 -5.49 -0.18 29.87
C LEU A 218 -5.88 0.18 28.42
N SER A 219 -5.08 -0.20 27.42
CA SER A 219 -5.41 0.04 26.01
C SER A 219 -6.70 -0.68 25.59
N ALA A 220 -6.81 -1.98 25.90
CA ALA A 220 -8.02 -2.75 25.64
C ALA A 220 -9.24 -2.22 26.40
N CYS A 221 -9.06 -1.68 27.62
CA CYS A 221 -10.14 -1.03 28.37
C CYS A 221 -10.66 0.24 27.68
N TYR A 222 -9.83 0.98 26.94
CA TYR A 222 -10.27 2.12 26.13
C TYR A 222 -11.09 1.67 24.92
N GLU A 223 -10.56 0.71 24.14
CA GLU A 223 -11.24 0.15 22.96
C GLU A 223 -12.61 -0.43 23.32
N GLU A 224 -12.70 -1.22 24.41
CA GLU A 224 -13.98 -1.73 24.91
C GLU A 224 -14.95 -0.61 25.32
N CYS A 225 -14.48 0.48 25.93
CA CYS A 225 -15.34 1.60 26.33
C CYS A 225 -15.85 2.42 25.12
N GLU A 226 -15.03 2.62 24.09
CA GLU A 226 -15.48 3.29 22.86
C GLU A 226 -16.50 2.44 22.09
N LEU A 227 -16.28 1.12 22.01
CA LEU A 227 -17.23 0.18 21.41
C LEU A 227 -18.55 0.12 22.18
N GLU A 228 -18.52 0.03 23.52
CA GLU A 228 -19.75 0.03 24.34
C GLU A 228 -20.51 1.36 24.25
N GLU A 229 -19.83 2.50 24.17
CA GLU A 229 -20.50 3.78 23.91
C GLU A 229 -21.13 3.79 22.51
N PHE A 230 -20.41 3.38 21.47
CA PHE A 230 -20.92 3.33 20.10
C PHE A 230 -22.13 2.38 19.95
N GLU A 231 -22.08 1.18 20.53
CA GLU A 231 -23.23 0.28 20.60
C GLU A 231 -24.39 0.88 21.39
N SER A 232 -24.12 1.62 22.48
CA SER A 232 -25.18 2.28 23.25
C SER A 232 -25.89 3.39 22.46
N LEU A 233 -25.18 4.08 21.56
CA LEU A 233 -25.73 5.09 20.66
C LEU A 233 -26.57 4.45 19.53
N LEU A 234 -26.15 3.29 19.01
CA LEU A 234 -26.90 2.54 18.01
C LEU A 234 -28.21 1.92 18.56
N ASN A 235 -28.21 1.50 19.83
CA ASN A 235 -29.29 0.68 20.41
C ASN A 235 -30.32 1.43 21.27
N ARG A 236 -30.17 2.75 21.52
CA ARG A 236 -31.07 3.50 22.45
C ARG A 236 -31.97 4.51 21.76
N THR A 237 -33.24 4.57 22.21
CA THR A 237 -34.10 5.75 22.00
C THR A 237 -33.68 6.91 22.91
N PRO A 238 -33.96 8.19 22.54
CA PRO A 238 -33.36 9.37 23.20
C PRO A 238 -33.65 9.55 24.70
N GLU A 239 -34.66 8.85 25.24
CA GLU A 239 -35.09 8.97 26.64
C GLU A 239 -34.24 8.08 27.56
N ALA A 240 -33.68 6.98 27.05
CA ALA A 240 -32.78 6.07 27.77
C ALA A 240 -31.36 6.64 27.99
N LEU A 241 -31.14 7.92 27.67
CA LEU A 241 -29.93 8.68 27.97
C LEU A 241 -30.06 9.56 29.23
N LYS A 242 -31.27 9.73 29.80
CA LYS A 242 -31.51 10.72 30.88
C LYS A 242 -31.50 10.18 32.30
N TYR A 243 -31.55 8.87 32.51
CA TYR A 243 -31.64 8.24 33.84
C TYR A 243 -30.76 7.00 33.92
N ASP A 244 -29.82 7.01 34.89
CA ASP A 244 -29.59 5.96 35.92
C ASP A 244 -28.14 5.86 36.45
N GLN A 245 -27.14 6.55 35.87
CA GLN A 245 -25.74 6.43 36.36
C GLN A 245 -24.97 7.73 36.62
N GLU A 246 -25.46 8.92 36.24
CA GLU A 246 -24.73 10.18 36.50
C GLU A 246 -24.89 10.75 37.92
N ALA A 247 -26.00 10.46 38.61
CA ALA A 247 -26.38 11.17 39.84
C ALA A 247 -25.44 10.95 41.04
N ASP A 248 -24.73 9.81 41.09
CA ASP A 248 -23.83 9.44 42.18
C ASP A 248 -22.35 9.81 41.95
N ILE A 249 -22.00 10.27 40.74
CA ILE A 249 -20.63 10.66 40.40
C ILE A 249 -20.38 12.09 40.88
N GLY A 250 -19.76 12.20 42.06
CA GLY A 250 -19.42 13.48 42.70
C GLY A 250 -18.25 14.19 42.02
N TRP A 251 -18.43 14.63 40.78
CA TRP A 251 -17.41 15.19 39.88
C TRP A 251 -16.49 16.24 40.53
N ASP A 252 -17.04 17.12 41.38
CA ASP A 252 -16.30 18.16 42.11
C ASP A 252 -15.10 17.61 42.91
N ALA A 253 -15.19 16.36 43.39
CA ALA A 253 -14.14 15.71 44.15
C ALA A 253 -12.90 15.33 43.31
N ILE A 254 -13.01 15.25 41.97
CA ILE A 254 -11.87 15.00 41.07
C ILE A 254 -11.44 16.24 40.29
N THR A 255 -12.32 17.21 40.04
CA THR A 255 -12.03 18.41 39.23
C THR A 255 -10.80 19.20 39.71
N GLU A 256 -10.64 19.41 41.02
CA GLU A 256 -9.52 20.19 41.57
C GLU A 256 -8.18 19.40 41.64
N PRO A 257 -8.15 18.13 42.08
CA PRO A 257 -6.95 17.29 41.92
C PRO A 257 -6.54 17.11 40.45
N LEU A 258 -7.50 16.86 39.55
CA LEU A 258 -7.25 16.69 38.12
C LEU A 258 -6.63 17.93 37.51
N ARG A 259 -7.12 19.13 37.86
CA ARG A 259 -6.53 20.40 37.39
C ARG A 259 -5.06 20.53 37.74
N LYS A 260 -4.63 20.06 38.92
CA LYS A 260 -3.22 20.11 39.36
C LYS A 260 -2.36 19.11 38.63
N VAL A 261 -2.83 17.87 38.49
CA VAL A 261 -2.12 16.83 37.71
C VAL A 261 -2.02 17.24 36.24
N SER A 262 -3.12 17.70 35.64
CA SER A 262 -3.18 18.17 34.25
C SER A 262 -2.23 19.35 34.00
N ALA A 263 -2.22 20.37 34.87
CA ALA A 263 -1.30 21.51 34.75
C ALA A 263 0.17 21.10 34.86
N GLU A 264 0.51 20.14 35.72
CA GLU A 264 1.89 19.64 35.87
C GLU A 264 2.32 18.76 34.69
N VAL A 265 1.43 17.90 34.19
CA VAL A 265 1.62 17.13 32.95
C VAL A 265 1.86 18.08 31.77
N ILE A 266 1.03 19.12 31.60
CA ILE A 266 1.22 20.14 30.56
C ILE A 266 2.56 20.86 30.72
N ARG A 267 2.93 21.30 31.94
CA ARG A 267 4.22 21.96 32.22
C ARG A 267 5.41 21.09 31.83
N GLN A 268 5.34 19.79 32.07
CA GLN A 268 6.39 18.85 31.69
C GLN A 268 6.34 18.51 30.20
N ARG A 269 5.17 18.35 29.59
CA ARG A 269 4.98 18.18 28.14
C ARG A 269 5.59 19.37 27.38
N GLU A 270 5.41 20.60 27.88
CA GLU A 270 6.07 21.81 27.36
C GLU A 270 7.60 21.84 27.58
N ARG A 271 8.11 21.30 28.70
CA ARG A 271 9.57 21.18 28.92
C ARG A 271 10.16 20.23 27.89
N LEU A 272 9.57 19.05 27.76
CA LEU A 272 9.99 17.98 26.86
C LEU A 272 9.87 18.41 25.39
N ALA A 273 8.79 19.11 25.03
CA ALA A 273 8.61 19.68 23.70
C ALA A 273 9.66 20.76 23.39
N ARG A 274 10.07 21.58 24.37
CA ARG A 274 11.19 22.53 24.20
C ARG A 274 12.53 21.83 24.05
N GLU A 275 12.82 20.84 24.90
CA GLU A 275 14.04 20.03 24.81
C GLU A 275 14.12 19.32 23.45
N ALA A 276 13.04 18.67 23.00
CA ALA A 276 12.91 18.10 21.67
C ALA A 276 13.08 19.16 20.56
N SER A 277 12.47 20.34 20.68
CA SER A 277 12.59 21.42 19.67
C SER A 277 14.00 22.00 19.59
N THR A 278 14.77 21.99 20.68
CA THR A 278 16.20 22.36 20.66
C THR A 278 17.11 21.27 20.08
N LEU A 279 16.61 20.04 19.93
CA LEU A 279 17.34 18.90 19.34
C LEU A 279 16.94 18.63 17.88
N ALA A 280 15.69 18.91 17.54
CA ALA A 280 15.09 18.77 16.21
C ALA A 280 14.69 20.14 15.65
N ASP A 281 15.58 21.14 15.77
CA ASP A 281 15.35 22.47 15.19
C ASP A 281 15.05 22.34 13.69
N PRO A 282 13.83 22.67 13.23
CA PRO A 282 13.47 22.55 11.83
C PRO A 282 14.35 23.43 10.94
N ALA A 283 14.95 24.52 11.44
CA ALA A 283 15.89 25.31 10.67
C ALA A 283 17.20 24.55 10.40
N LEU A 284 17.74 23.79 11.37
CA LEU A 284 18.93 22.95 11.17
C LEU A 284 18.67 21.82 10.18
N LEU A 285 17.51 21.17 10.26
CA LEU A 285 17.13 20.06 9.36
C LEU A 285 16.73 20.55 7.97
N MET A 286 15.98 21.64 7.85
CA MET A 286 15.60 22.23 6.56
C MET A 286 16.79 22.91 5.87
N ALA A 287 17.82 23.36 6.61
CA ALA A 287 19.08 23.83 6.04
C ALA A 287 19.94 22.70 5.42
N LEU A 288 19.60 21.42 5.64
CA LEU A 288 20.17 20.31 4.86
C LEU A 288 19.47 20.13 3.50
N GLY A 289 18.19 20.50 3.39
CA GLY A 289 17.42 20.42 2.14
C GLY A 289 17.47 21.70 1.30
N SER A 290 17.44 22.87 1.94
CA SER A 290 17.37 24.17 1.27
C SER A 290 18.74 24.62 0.76
N GLY A 291 18.99 24.44 -0.53
CA GLY A 291 20.15 25.04 -1.20
C GLY A 291 20.05 26.57 -1.15
N GLY A 292 20.97 27.21 -0.40
CA GLY A 292 21.05 28.66 -0.19
C GLY A 292 21.49 29.43 -1.42
N ASP A 293 20.65 29.44 -2.44
CA ASP A 293 20.96 29.89 -3.80
C ASP A 293 20.40 31.30 -4.08
N ASP A 294 20.98 32.29 -3.38
CA ASP A 294 20.61 33.71 -3.42
C ASP A 294 21.80 34.61 -3.88
N ARG A 295 22.69 34.07 -4.72
CA ARG A 295 23.81 34.81 -5.33
C ARG A 295 24.08 34.42 -6.79
N PRO A 296 24.21 35.39 -7.71
CA PRO A 296 24.50 35.09 -9.11
C PRO A 296 25.98 34.71 -9.31
N THR A 297 26.22 33.50 -9.81
CA THR A 297 27.53 33.05 -10.31
C THR A 297 27.34 32.20 -11.58
N PRO A 298 28.28 32.25 -12.55
CA PRO A 298 28.07 31.64 -13.87
C PRO A 298 28.25 30.12 -13.87
N ALA A 299 27.61 29.45 -14.84
CA ALA A 299 27.50 28.00 -14.93
C ALA A 299 28.82 27.25 -15.17
N VAL A 300 29.01 26.10 -14.48
CA VAL A 300 29.20 24.77 -15.09
C VAL A 300 28.82 23.68 -14.05
N SER A 301 27.58 23.18 -14.12
CA SER A 301 27.14 21.81 -13.78
C SER A 301 25.62 21.69 -13.98
N SER A 302 25.09 20.49 -14.20
CA SER A 302 23.64 20.28 -14.26
C SER A 302 23.04 20.36 -12.84
N PRO A 303 21.98 21.16 -12.61
CA PRO A 303 21.39 21.28 -11.29
C PRO A 303 20.67 20.00 -10.88
N LEU A 304 20.97 19.50 -9.68
CA LEU A 304 20.03 18.64 -8.96
C LEU A 304 18.79 19.50 -8.65
N GLY A 305 17.58 19.00 -8.94
CA GLY A 305 16.36 19.77 -8.73
C GLY A 305 16.18 20.16 -7.26
N LYS A 306 15.68 21.38 -6.99
CA LYS A 306 15.37 21.81 -5.61
C LYS A 306 14.40 20.79 -5.00
N PRO A 307 14.69 20.23 -3.80
CA PRO A 307 13.84 19.20 -3.22
C PRO A 307 12.45 19.75 -2.97
N VAL A 308 11.45 19.13 -3.61
CA VAL A 308 10.05 19.47 -3.42
C VAL A 308 9.63 18.97 -2.04
N LEU A 309 9.00 19.84 -1.24
CA LEU A 309 8.42 19.44 0.05
C LEU A 309 7.16 18.61 -0.20
N HIS A 310 7.36 17.31 -0.32
CA HIS A 310 6.28 16.32 -0.40
C HIS A 310 5.51 16.27 0.94
N GLY A 311 4.20 16.01 0.87
CA GLY A 311 3.35 16.02 2.05
C GLY A 311 3.73 14.90 3.02
N GLY A 312 4.07 15.26 4.26
CA GLY A 312 4.74 14.35 5.21
C GLY A 312 4.11 12.97 5.35
N LYS A 313 4.94 11.94 5.42
CA LYS A 313 4.59 10.53 5.57
C LYS A 313 4.49 10.10 7.04
N THR A 314 3.71 9.08 7.33
CA THR A 314 3.66 8.36 8.62
C THR A 314 3.63 6.86 8.39
N PHE A 315 4.22 6.08 9.29
CA PHE A 315 4.16 4.62 9.26
C PHE A 315 2.89 4.11 9.95
N ASP A 316 2.41 2.95 9.50
CA ASP A 316 1.22 2.26 10.01
C ASP A 316 1.51 0.75 9.95
N ILE A 317 1.76 0.11 11.09
CA ILE A 317 2.34 -1.23 11.16
C ILE A 317 1.29 -2.25 11.59
N ALA A 318 1.08 -3.27 10.74
CA ALA A 318 0.31 -4.45 11.06
C ALA A 318 1.25 -5.65 11.24
N VAL A 319 1.07 -6.41 12.31
CA VAL A 319 1.77 -7.69 12.54
C VAL A 319 0.74 -8.80 12.43
N THR A 320 1.01 -9.80 11.59
CA THR A 320 0.09 -10.90 11.31
C THR A 320 0.77 -12.25 11.54
N ALA A 321 -0.01 -13.24 12.00
CA ALA A 321 0.44 -14.63 12.08
C ALA A 321 0.52 -15.31 10.68
N ASP A 322 -0.20 -14.75 9.69
CA ASP A 322 -0.49 -15.39 8.41
C ASP A 322 0.59 -15.15 7.33
N GLY A 323 1.86 -15.05 7.76
CA GLY A 323 3.02 -15.41 6.94
C GLY A 323 3.51 -14.45 5.85
N SER A 324 2.75 -13.42 5.45
CA SER A 324 3.16 -12.46 4.41
C SER A 324 3.74 -11.16 4.96
N THR A 325 4.96 -10.84 4.54
CA THR A 325 5.67 -9.60 4.86
C THR A 325 5.66 -8.67 3.63
N GLN A 326 5.06 -7.48 3.73
CA GLN A 326 4.84 -6.53 2.61
C GLN A 326 4.94 -5.05 3.04
N VAL A 327 5.21 -4.16 2.08
CA VAL A 327 5.25 -2.69 2.24
C VAL A 327 4.35 -2.05 1.18
N GLU A 328 3.53 -1.08 1.61
CA GLU A 328 2.62 -0.31 0.74
C GLU A 328 2.85 1.20 0.96
N SER A 329 3.30 1.91 -0.08
CA SER A 329 3.41 3.37 -0.11
C SER A 329 2.62 3.90 -1.31
N PRO A 330 1.63 4.80 -1.13
CA PRO A 330 0.78 5.25 -2.23
C PRO A 330 1.54 6.19 -3.17
N ILE A 331 1.88 5.67 -4.36
CA ILE A 331 2.65 6.37 -5.39
C ILE A 331 1.83 7.54 -5.95
N LYS A 332 2.31 8.79 -5.78
CA LYS A 332 1.70 9.96 -6.41
C LYS A 332 2.50 10.49 -7.61
N ALA A 333 1.86 10.44 -8.78
CA ALA A 333 2.18 11.31 -9.89
C ALA A 333 1.78 12.76 -9.57
N TYR A 334 2.49 13.73 -10.14
CA TYR A 334 2.25 15.16 -9.92
C TYR A 334 1.81 15.85 -11.22
N PRO A 335 0.72 16.64 -11.21
CA PRO A 335 0.33 17.47 -12.36
C PRO A 335 1.24 18.69 -12.48
N LEU A 336 1.54 19.12 -13.72
CA LEU A 336 2.05 20.47 -13.97
C LEU A 336 0.92 21.50 -13.81
N ALA A 337 1.29 22.72 -13.43
CA ALA A 337 0.36 23.84 -13.36
C ALA A 337 0.28 24.58 -14.70
N ASP A 338 -0.93 24.92 -15.14
CA ASP A 338 -1.17 25.75 -16.33
C ASP A 338 -0.85 27.23 -16.06
N GLU A 339 0.15 27.78 -16.75
CA GLU A 339 0.17 29.21 -17.11
C GLU A 339 0.06 29.37 -18.64
N PRO A 340 -0.80 30.27 -19.15
CA PRO A 340 -1.02 30.46 -20.58
C PRO A 340 0.12 31.24 -21.25
N VAL A 341 1.20 30.55 -21.59
CA VAL A 341 2.30 31.10 -22.40
C VAL A 341 1.77 31.56 -23.76
N LYS A 342 1.80 32.88 -24.02
CA LYS A 342 1.47 33.44 -25.34
C LYS A 342 2.47 32.94 -26.37
N SER A 343 1.96 32.27 -27.41
CA SER A 343 2.75 31.79 -28.54
C SER A 343 3.49 32.93 -29.24
N PRO A 344 4.82 32.88 -29.40
CA PRO A 344 5.54 33.77 -30.31
C PRO A 344 5.24 33.36 -31.76
N ASP A 345 4.96 34.36 -32.61
CA ASP A 345 4.77 34.16 -34.05
C ASP A 345 6.11 33.84 -34.74
N PHE A 346 6.15 32.75 -35.51
CA PHE A 346 7.34 32.30 -36.23
C PHE A 346 6.99 31.84 -37.65
N GLY A 347 7.38 32.67 -38.62
CA GLY A 347 7.25 32.39 -40.06
C GLY A 347 8.11 31.21 -40.54
N ALA A 348 7.69 30.64 -41.67
CA ALA A 348 8.13 29.33 -42.15
C ALA A 348 9.61 29.19 -42.58
N VAL A 349 10.28 28.14 -42.07
CA VAL A 349 11.36 27.40 -42.76
C VAL A 349 11.21 25.89 -42.44
N LYS A 350 11.49 24.99 -43.40
CA LYS A 350 11.39 23.52 -43.24
C LYS A 350 12.73 22.86 -42.82
N PRO A 351 12.77 21.97 -41.81
CA PRO A 351 13.97 21.21 -41.46
C PRO A 351 13.79 19.66 -41.43
N TYR A 352 13.40 19.02 -42.55
CA TYR A 352 13.22 17.54 -42.59
C TYR A 352 13.95 16.80 -43.73
N VAL A 353 14.60 17.52 -44.67
CA VAL A 353 15.29 16.92 -45.82
C VAL A 353 16.45 15.96 -45.43
N PRO A 354 17.32 16.26 -44.44
CA PRO A 354 18.44 15.38 -44.11
C PRO A 354 18.02 14.00 -43.59
N LEU A 355 16.92 13.95 -42.84
CA LEU A 355 16.44 12.75 -42.15
C LEU A 355 15.86 11.72 -43.15
N ILE A 356 15.15 12.21 -44.17
CA ILE A 356 14.61 11.40 -45.28
C ILE A 356 15.75 10.80 -46.12
N ILE A 357 16.81 11.59 -46.40
CA ILE A 357 17.99 11.10 -47.15
C ILE A 357 18.73 10.02 -46.36
N GLY A 358 18.93 10.22 -45.05
CA GLY A 358 19.55 9.21 -44.17
C GLY A 358 18.78 7.88 -44.17
N PHE A 359 17.45 7.93 -44.05
CA PHE A 359 16.61 6.73 -44.09
C PHE A 359 16.69 5.98 -45.42
N ALA A 360 16.67 6.71 -46.56
CA ALA A 360 16.78 6.12 -47.89
C ALA A 360 18.12 5.39 -48.11
N ILE A 361 19.23 5.92 -47.58
CA ILE A 361 20.55 5.28 -47.67
C ILE A 361 20.60 3.98 -46.85
N ILE A 362 19.97 3.95 -45.66
CA ILE A 362 19.91 2.75 -44.82
C ILE A 362 19.10 1.64 -45.50
N VAL A 363 17.95 1.98 -46.09
CA VAL A 363 17.11 1.02 -46.84
C VAL A 363 17.87 0.45 -48.06
N LEU A 364 18.61 1.29 -48.79
CA LEU A 364 19.47 0.84 -49.89
C LEU A 364 20.61 -0.08 -49.43
N PHE A 365 21.20 0.16 -48.26
CA PHE A 365 22.23 -0.72 -47.69
C PHE A 365 21.67 -2.09 -47.30
N ILE A 366 20.49 -2.14 -46.67
CA ILE A 366 19.83 -3.40 -46.28
C ILE A 366 19.39 -4.20 -47.51
N ALA A 367 18.86 -3.54 -48.55
CA ALA A 367 18.56 -4.19 -49.83
C ALA A 367 19.84 -4.71 -50.51
N GLY A 368 20.91 -3.93 -50.49
CA GLY A 368 22.20 -4.28 -51.10
C GLY A 368 22.88 -5.50 -50.46
N THR A 369 22.82 -5.65 -49.13
CA THR A 369 23.39 -6.83 -48.46
C THR A 369 22.59 -8.10 -48.74
N MET A 370 21.25 -8.01 -48.77
CA MET A 370 20.39 -9.15 -49.13
C MET A 370 20.61 -9.67 -50.56
N PHE A 371 21.07 -8.84 -51.48
CA PHE A 371 21.43 -9.25 -52.86
C PHE A 371 22.84 -9.86 -52.99
N LEU A 372 23.69 -9.77 -51.96
CA LEU A 372 25.07 -10.30 -51.98
C LEU A 372 25.25 -11.58 -51.15
N SER A 373 24.38 -11.84 -50.17
CA SER A 373 24.25 -13.15 -49.52
C SER A 373 23.39 -14.09 -50.37
N GLY A 374 24.01 -14.72 -51.37
CA GLY A 374 23.34 -15.45 -52.47
C GLY A 374 22.65 -16.79 -52.13
N ASP A 375 21.79 -16.82 -51.11
CA ASP A 375 20.92 -17.96 -50.78
C ASP A 375 19.46 -17.49 -50.62
N TRP A 376 18.71 -17.43 -51.74
CA TRP A 376 17.26 -17.22 -51.74
C TRP A 376 16.58 -18.11 -52.79
N VAL A 377 15.92 -19.17 -52.33
CA VAL A 377 15.19 -20.13 -53.17
C VAL A 377 13.69 -20.05 -52.86
N PRO A 378 12.87 -19.38 -53.68
CA PRO A 378 11.43 -19.34 -53.49
C PRO A 378 10.75 -20.59 -54.07
N PHE A 379 9.92 -21.25 -53.25
CA PHE A 379 8.88 -22.15 -53.76
C PHE A 379 7.74 -21.29 -54.36
N GLY A 380 7.14 -21.59 -55.52
CA GLY A 380 7.48 -22.61 -56.52
C GLY A 380 6.28 -22.96 -57.44
N ASN A 381 6.32 -24.17 -58.00
CA ASN A 381 5.19 -24.99 -58.50
C ASN A 381 4.81 -24.99 -60.01
N THR A 382 4.43 -26.20 -60.45
CA THR A 382 3.60 -26.61 -61.60
C THR A 382 4.09 -26.71 -63.07
N THR A 383 3.95 -27.96 -63.57
CA THR A 383 3.60 -28.44 -64.93
C THR A 383 4.65 -28.74 -66.04
N ASN A 384 4.80 -30.06 -66.27
CA ASN A 384 4.69 -30.78 -67.56
C ASN A 384 5.87 -30.84 -68.57
N ALA A 385 6.33 -32.10 -68.78
CA ALA A 385 6.39 -32.83 -70.06
C ALA A 385 7.77 -33.30 -70.63
N THR A 386 7.86 -34.63 -70.78
CA THR A 386 8.60 -35.41 -71.82
C THR A 386 10.14 -35.39 -71.94
N SER A 387 10.72 -36.56 -71.59
CA SER A 387 11.41 -37.48 -72.53
C SER A 387 12.94 -37.67 -72.46
N THR A 388 13.34 -38.95 -72.50
CA THR A 388 14.57 -39.55 -73.06
C THR A 388 15.96 -39.19 -72.50
N GLY A 389 16.64 -40.19 -71.92
CA GLY A 389 18.10 -40.20 -71.68
C GLY A 389 18.57 -41.46 -70.94
N GLN A 390 19.35 -42.34 -71.58
CA GLN A 390 19.78 -43.65 -71.00
C GLN A 390 21.19 -43.62 -70.38
N LYS A 391 21.36 -44.29 -69.22
CA LYS A 391 22.39 -45.31 -68.86
C LYS A 391 22.25 -45.65 -67.35
N ASN A 392 22.15 -46.92 -66.93
CA ASN A 392 23.25 -47.88 -66.63
C ASN A 392 24.33 -47.27 -65.70
N VAL A 393 24.80 -47.87 -64.59
CA VAL A 393 24.80 -49.27 -64.09
C VAL A 393 25.32 -49.22 -62.61
N THR A 394 25.06 -50.12 -61.63
CA THR A 394 24.02 -51.15 -61.42
C THR A 394 24.03 -51.68 -59.95
N VAL A 395 22.85 -52.05 -59.41
CA VAL A 395 22.54 -52.94 -58.25
C VAL A 395 23.44 -52.96 -56.98
N ALA A 396 22.80 -52.67 -55.84
CA ALA A 396 22.91 -53.47 -54.61
C ALA A 396 21.50 -53.64 -53.98
N LYS A 397 21.12 -54.87 -53.59
CA LYS A 397 19.75 -55.21 -53.15
C LYS A 397 19.79 -56.16 -51.95
N THR A 398 19.11 -55.77 -50.86
CA THR A 398 18.60 -56.72 -49.86
C THR A 398 17.17 -56.32 -49.51
N THR A 399 16.29 -57.29 -49.30
CA THR A 399 14.84 -57.06 -49.12
C THR A 399 14.30 -58.09 -48.13
N ALA A 400 13.60 -57.67 -47.07
CA ALA A 400 13.01 -58.57 -46.09
C ALA A 400 11.69 -58.03 -45.50
N LYS A 401 10.58 -58.34 -46.18
CA LYS A 401 9.22 -58.41 -45.62
C LYS A 401 8.81 -59.87 -45.71
N PRO A 402 8.48 -60.55 -44.60
CA PRO A 402 7.08 -60.89 -44.28
C PRO A 402 6.85 -60.87 -42.74
N ALA A 403 5.71 -61.19 -42.12
CA ALA A 403 4.28 -61.28 -42.47
C ALA A 403 3.50 -61.17 -41.13
N ALA A 404 2.17 -61.09 -41.17
CA ALA A 404 1.33 -61.21 -39.98
C ALA A 404 0.74 -62.63 -39.87
N THR A 405 0.78 -63.23 -38.67
CA THR A 405 -0.01 -64.42 -38.34
C THR A 405 -0.51 -64.36 -36.90
N THR A 406 -1.73 -64.84 -36.69
CA THR A 406 -2.51 -64.79 -35.45
C THR A 406 -1.95 -65.67 -34.33
N ALA A 407 -1.97 -65.19 -33.07
CA ALA A 407 -1.86 -66.02 -31.88
C ALA A 407 -2.75 -65.47 -30.75
N LYS A 408 -3.54 -66.36 -30.11
CA LYS A 408 -4.47 -66.05 -29.01
C LYS A 408 -3.99 -66.71 -27.72
N PRO A 409 -3.80 -65.94 -26.62
CA PRO A 409 -3.79 -66.50 -25.27
C PRO A 409 -5.00 -66.05 -24.41
N ALA A 410 -5.18 -66.79 -23.32
CA ALA A 410 -6.23 -66.71 -22.30
C ALA A 410 -6.70 -65.30 -21.88
N ALA A 411 -8.02 -65.18 -21.66
CA ALA A 411 -8.59 -64.11 -20.85
C ALA A 411 -8.48 -64.49 -19.37
N THR A 412 -7.73 -63.70 -18.59
CA THR A 412 -7.66 -63.82 -17.13
C THR A 412 -8.55 -62.76 -16.51
N THR A 413 -9.69 -63.16 -15.94
CA THR A 413 -10.69 -62.25 -15.35
C THR A 413 -10.25 -61.72 -13.98
N ALA A 414 -9.29 -60.78 -14.00
CA ALA A 414 -8.98 -59.95 -12.85
C ALA A 414 -10.18 -59.03 -12.54
N LYS A 415 -10.99 -59.43 -11.56
CA LYS A 415 -12.10 -58.63 -11.00
C LYS A 415 -11.56 -57.26 -10.57
N PRO A 416 -12.04 -56.13 -11.13
CA PRO A 416 -11.66 -54.82 -10.65
C PRO A 416 -12.03 -54.68 -9.17
N ALA A 417 -11.05 -54.31 -8.33
CA ALA A 417 -11.35 -53.86 -6.98
C ALA A 417 -12.16 -52.56 -7.11
N ALA A 418 -13.34 -52.51 -6.50
CA ALA A 418 -14.13 -51.29 -6.44
C ALA A 418 -13.45 -50.32 -5.48
N THR A 419 -12.54 -49.49 -6.01
CA THR A 419 -11.97 -48.36 -5.27
C THR A 419 -13.12 -47.38 -5.02
N THR A 420 -13.74 -47.47 -3.84
CA THR A 420 -14.80 -46.57 -3.40
C THR A 420 -14.22 -45.17 -3.27
N ALA A 421 -14.28 -44.40 -4.36
CA ALA A 421 -13.87 -43.00 -4.37
C ALA A 421 -14.71 -42.26 -3.33
N LYS A 422 -14.06 -41.84 -2.23
CA LYS A 422 -14.67 -40.99 -1.21
C LYS A 422 -15.28 -39.78 -1.93
N PRO A 423 -16.57 -39.45 -1.74
CA PRO A 423 -17.17 -38.33 -2.43
C PRO A 423 -16.33 -37.07 -2.22
N THR A 424 -15.85 -36.47 -3.31
CA THR A 424 -15.28 -35.13 -3.28
C THR A 424 -16.38 -34.21 -2.77
N ALA A 425 -16.18 -33.64 -1.58
CA ALA A 425 -17.17 -32.76 -1.00
C ALA A 425 -17.39 -31.57 -1.94
N THR A 426 -18.61 -31.41 -2.44
CA THR A 426 -19.00 -30.19 -3.17
C THR A 426 -18.66 -29.00 -2.29
N PRO A 427 -17.80 -28.05 -2.73
CA PRO A 427 -17.36 -26.98 -1.86
C PRO A 427 -18.56 -26.15 -1.41
N THR A 428 -18.78 -26.09 -0.10
CA THR A 428 -19.86 -25.30 0.49
C THR A 428 -19.71 -23.84 0.05
N ALA A 429 -20.73 -23.30 -0.62
CA ALA A 429 -20.67 -21.94 -1.13
C ALA A 429 -20.37 -20.95 0.01
N LYS A 430 -19.26 -20.22 -0.12
CA LYS A 430 -18.79 -19.23 0.87
C LYS A 430 -19.87 -18.16 1.05
N VAL A 431 -20.47 -18.12 2.24
CA VAL A 431 -21.54 -17.17 2.59
C VAL A 431 -20.89 -15.91 3.15
N TYR A 432 -21.20 -14.77 2.55
CA TYR A 432 -20.69 -13.45 2.95
C TYR A 432 -21.81 -12.66 3.63
N SER A 433 -21.49 -11.87 4.65
CA SER A 433 -22.48 -10.96 5.25
C SER A 433 -22.75 -9.76 4.33
N ALA A 434 -23.84 -9.03 4.61
CA ALA A 434 -24.11 -7.76 3.94
C ALA A 434 -22.98 -6.73 4.16
N SER A 435 -22.30 -6.78 5.32
CA SER A 435 -21.14 -5.95 5.63
C SER A 435 -19.89 -6.37 4.84
N ASP A 436 -19.64 -7.67 4.66
CA ASP A 436 -18.51 -8.16 3.85
C ASP A 436 -18.64 -7.71 2.40
N ILE A 437 -19.81 -7.93 1.79
CA ILE A 437 -20.14 -7.53 0.41
C ILE A 437 -20.10 -6.00 0.28
N GLY A 438 -20.65 -5.30 1.28
CA GLY A 438 -20.70 -3.85 1.32
C GLY A 438 -19.32 -3.21 1.36
N ASN A 439 -18.46 -3.64 2.28
CA ASN A 439 -17.09 -3.14 2.37
C ASN A 439 -16.24 -3.57 1.16
N HIS A 440 -16.40 -4.80 0.64
CA HIS A 440 -15.74 -5.21 -0.61
C HIS A 440 -16.03 -4.24 -1.75
N LEU A 441 -17.30 -3.87 -1.97
CA LEU A 441 -17.68 -2.86 -2.96
C LEU A 441 -17.02 -1.50 -2.70
N LEU A 442 -16.97 -1.07 -1.44
CA LEU A 442 -16.36 0.21 -1.05
C LEU A 442 -14.84 0.23 -1.30
N ASP A 443 -14.19 -0.91 -1.32
CA ASP A 443 -12.77 -1.04 -1.66
C ASP A 443 -12.59 -1.09 -3.18
N ILE A 444 -13.26 -2.02 -3.88
CA ILE A 444 -13.06 -2.22 -5.33
C ILE A 444 -13.66 -1.12 -6.23
N ALA A 445 -14.60 -0.30 -5.73
CA ALA A 445 -15.24 0.76 -6.53
C ALA A 445 -14.72 2.18 -6.25
N PHE A 446 -13.88 2.36 -5.22
CA PHE A 446 -13.21 3.64 -4.93
C PHE A 446 -11.68 3.52 -4.97
N GLY A 447 -11.10 2.38 -4.56
CA GLY A 447 -9.65 2.27 -4.41
C GLY A 447 -9.10 3.29 -3.39
N PRO A 448 -7.81 3.67 -3.51
CA PRO A 448 -7.18 4.64 -2.61
C PRO A 448 -7.58 6.11 -2.90
N ASP A 449 -7.63 6.52 -4.17
CA ASP A 449 -7.68 7.95 -4.54
C ASP A 449 -9.06 8.48 -4.97
N ASN A 450 -10.03 7.63 -5.33
CA ASN A 450 -11.32 8.13 -5.84
C ASN A 450 -12.24 8.56 -4.69
N SER A 451 -12.66 9.83 -4.69
CA SER A 451 -13.61 10.37 -3.72
C SER A 451 -15.09 10.08 -4.06
N LYS A 452 -15.37 9.62 -5.28
CA LYS A 452 -16.70 9.43 -5.87
C LYS A 452 -16.72 8.19 -6.78
N LEU A 453 -17.89 7.58 -6.94
CA LEU A 453 -18.10 6.46 -7.87
C LEU A 453 -18.07 6.91 -9.34
N GLU A 454 -17.15 6.33 -10.11
CA GLU A 454 -17.07 6.49 -11.57
C GLU A 454 -17.94 5.46 -12.33
N LYS A 455 -18.96 4.92 -11.67
CA LYS A 455 -19.95 3.99 -12.25
C LYS A 455 -20.50 4.52 -13.58
N SER A 456 -20.42 3.75 -14.66
CA SER A 456 -21.03 4.14 -15.94
C SER A 456 -22.53 4.45 -15.80
N ASN A 457 -22.95 5.59 -16.36
CA ASN A 457 -24.33 6.06 -16.33
C ASN A 457 -25.19 5.51 -17.48
N LYS A 458 -24.62 4.69 -18.38
CA LYS A 458 -25.33 4.11 -19.52
C LYS A 458 -26.11 2.86 -19.12
N THR A 459 -27.29 2.68 -19.72
CA THR A 459 -28.13 1.48 -19.55
C THR A 459 -27.71 0.32 -20.46
N LEU A 460 -27.02 0.62 -21.57
CA LEU A 460 -26.36 -0.33 -22.46
C LEU A 460 -24.95 0.20 -22.79
N ILE A 461 -23.95 -0.67 -22.73
CA ILE A 461 -22.54 -0.37 -22.99
C ILE A 461 -22.03 -1.33 -24.07
N SER A 462 -21.41 -0.79 -25.11
CA SER A 462 -20.74 -1.55 -26.15
C SER A 462 -19.26 -1.80 -25.80
N LEU A 463 -18.87 -3.06 -25.74
CA LEU A 463 -17.47 -3.47 -25.66
C LEU A 463 -16.90 -3.64 -27.07
N SER A 464 -15.65 -3.24 -27.26
CA SER A 464 -14.90 -3.50 -28.48
C SER A 464 -13.50 -3.98 -28.19
N ILE A 465 -12.97 -4.83 -29.07
CA ILE A 465 -11.65 -5.45 -28.97
C ILE A 465 -10.90 -5.22 -30.28
N SER A 466 -9.59 -5.01 -30.22
CA SER A 466 -8.72 -4.81 -31.39
C SER A 466 -7.25 -5.08 -31.03
N GLY A 467 -6.38 -5.12 -32.04
CA GLY A 467 -4.96 -5.48 -31.87
C GLY A 467 -4.73 -6.99 -31.78
N SER A 468 -3.69 -7.41 -31.05
CA SER A 468 -3.20 -8.79 -30.94
C SER A 468 -4.02 -9.68 -30.00
N TYR A 469 -5.34 -9.72 -30.21
CA TYR A 469 -6.26 -10.62 -29.50
C TYR A 469 -6.37 -11.99 -30.20
N SER A 470 -6.98 -12.96 -29.51
CA SER A 470 -7.25 -14.31 -29.98
C SER A 470 -8.74 -14.67 -29.88
N ASP A 471 -9.18 -15.71 -30.58
CA ASP A 471 -10.56 -16.22 -30.46
C ASP A 471 -10.92 -16.63 -29.03
N SER A 472 -9.93 -17.06 -28.22
CA SER A 472 -10.12 -17.37 -26.80
C SER A 472 -10.37 -16.11 -25.95
N ASP A 473 -9.86 -14.95 -26.35
CA ASP A 473 -10.14 -13.68 -25.68
C ASP A 473 -11.58 -13.23 -26.01
N VAL A 474 -11.97 -13.34 -27.28
CA VAL A 474 -13.33 -13.03 -27.75
C VAL A 474 -14.37 -13.92 -27.09
N GLN A 475 -14.09 -15.22 -26.93
CA GLN A 475 -15.00 -16.15 -26.27
C GLN A 475 -15.11 -15.88 -24.77
N HIS A 476 -13.98 -15.68 -24.08
CA HIS A 476 -13.98 -15.41 -22.65
C HIS A 476 -14.67 -14.08 -22.29
N LEU A 477 -14.52 -13.06 -23.14
CA LEU A 477 -15.20 -11.78 -22.96
C LEU A 477 -16.73 -11.90 -23.20
N LYS A 478 -17.19 -12.80 -24.07
CA LYS A 478 -18.63 -13.09 -24.24
C LYS A 478 -19.23 -13.79 -23.02
N GLU A 479 -18.51 -14.76 -22.47
CA GLU A 479 -18.90 -15.47 -21.23
C GLU A 479 -19.08 -14.46 -20.08
N PHE A 480 -18.10 -13.56 -19.90
CA PHE A 480 -18.22 -12.44 -18.96
C PHE A 480 -19.38 -11.47 -19.27
N ILE A 481 -19.65 -11.17 -20.54
CA ILE A 481 -20.77 -10.30 -20.96
C ILE A 481 -22.10 -10.91 -20.54
N ASP A 482 -22.31 -12.21 -20.72
CA ASP A 482 -23.53 -12.90 -20.36
C ASP A 482 -23.71 -12.99 -18.83
N ASP A 483 -22.66 -13.33 -18.07
CA ASP A 483 -22.72 -13.34 -16.60
C ASP A 483 -22.93 -11.95 -16.00
N PHE A 484 -22.29 -10.91 -16.54
CA PHE A 484 -22.57 -9.53 -16.14
C PHE A 484 -24.02 -9.14 -16.47
N ASN A 485 -24.54 -9.56 -17.62
CA ASN A 485 -25.93 -9.34 -18.00
C ASN A 485 -26.93 -10.10 -17.13
N VAL A 486 -26.55 -11.20 -16.47
CA VAL A 486 -27.35 -11.83 -15.40
C VAL A 486 -27.27 -11.03 -14.09
N ASN A 487 -26.08 -10.58 -13.70
CA ASN A 487 -25.82 -10.00 -12.38
C ASN A 487 -26.16 -8.51 -12.25
N SER A 488 -26.13 -7.73 -13.33
CA SER A 488 -26.38 -6.28 -13.33
C SER A 488 -27.86 -5.94 -13.57
N ALA A 489 -28.44 -5.05 -12.77
CA ALA A 489 -29.86 -4.67 -12.87
C ALA A 489 -30.13 -3.38 -13.66
N THR A 490 -29.24 -2.38 -13.60
CA THR A 490 -29.44 -1.06 -14.26
C THR A 490 -28.72 -0.89 -15.60
N THR A 491 -27.72 -1.72 -15.88
CA THR A 491 -26.79 -1.56 -17.01
C THR A 491 -26.53 -2.91 -17.67
N LYS A 492 -26.52 -2.97 -19.00
CA LYS A 492 -26.20 -4.19 -19.76
C LYS A 492 -24.97 -3.99 -20.63
N LEU A 493 -24.28 -5.07 -20.93
CA LEU A 493 -23.24 -5.13 -21.95
C LEU A 493 -23.84 -5.63 -23.26
N SER A 494 -23.41 -5.06 -24.39
CA SER A 494 -23.79 -5.53 -25.72
C SER A 494 -23.27 -6.96 -25.95
N THR A 495 -24.17 -7.90 -26.23
CA THR A 495 -23.81 -9.27 -26.65
C THR A 495 -23.09 -9.31 -28.01
N ASN A 496 -23.29 -8.28 -28.83
CA ASN A 496 -22.49 -8.05 -30.02
C ASN A 496 -21.21 -7.28 -29.64
N LEU A 497 -20.09 -7.99 -29.57
CA LEU A 497 -18.74 -7.43 -29.39
C LEU A 497 -18.24 -6.83 -30.72
N ASN A 498 -17.77 -5.57 -30.73
CA ASN A 498 -17.21 -4.99 -31.95
C ASN A 498 -15.72 -5.33 -32.09
N LEU A 499 -15.34 -5.98 -33.18
CA LEU A 499 -13.96 -6.39 -33.50
C LEU A 499 -13.13 -5.30 -34.21
N GLN A 500 -13.69 -4.10 -34.40
CA GLN A 500 -13.07 -2.96 -35.09
C GLN A 500 -12.59 -1.86 -34.12
N GLY A 501 -12.50 -2.14 -32.82
CA GLY A 501 -11.95 -1.20 -31.82
C GLY A 501 -12.79 0.08 -31.56
N GLN A 502 -14.06 0.11 -31.98
CA GLN A 502 -15.00 1.20 -31.68
C GLN A 502 -16.13 0.71 -30.75
N GLY A 503 -16.24 1.32 -29.58
CA GLY A 503 -17.27 1.04 -28.58
C GLY A 503 -17.15 1.98 -27.38
N ASP A 504 -18.08 1.88 -26.45
CA ASP A 504 -18.06 2.62 -25.17
C ASP A 504 -16.89 2.21 -24.27
N ILE A 505 -16.47 0.95 -24.36
CA ILE A 505 -15.27 0.42 -23.72
C ILE A 505 -14.39 -0.21 -24.83
N PRO A 506 -13.39 0.53 -25.34
CA PRO A 506 -12.49 0.02 -26.37
C PRO A 506 -11.19 -0.54 -25.77
N ILE A 507 -10.99 -1.84 -25.98
CA ILE A 507 -9.86 -2.63 -25.46
C ILE A 507 -8.89 -2.94 -26.61
N PHE A 508 -7.62 -2.63 -26.41
CA PHE A 508 -6.54 -2.77 -27.38
C PHE A 508 -5.48 -3.76 -26.87
N PHE A 509 -5.30 -4.89 -27.54
CA PHE A 509 -4.22 -5.83 -27.25
C PHE A 509 -2.95 -5.38 -27.98
N ILE A 510 -1.92 -4.97 -27.23
CA ILE A 510 -0.62 -4.55 -27.77
C ILE A 510 0.52 -5.15 -26.94
N PRO A 511 1.70 -5.43 -27.54
CA PRO A 511 2.82 -6.01 -26.81
C PRO A 511 3.37 -5.05 -25.76
N GLU A 512 4.18 -5.56 -24.84
CA GLU A 512 4.76 -4.80 -23.74
C GLU A 512 5.58 -3.58 -24.22
N GLU A 513 6.33 -3.73 -25.31
CA GLU A 513 7.05 -2.63 -25.97
C GLU A 513 6.11 -1.51 -26.42
N GLY A 514 4.87 -1.85 -26.83
CA GLY A 514 3.84 -0.89 -27.21
C GLY A 514 3.20 -0.19 -26.01
N LEU A 515 3.01 -0.89 -24.88
CA LEU A 515 2.54 -0.30 -23.62
C LEU A 515 3.51 0.76 -23.10
N LEU A 516 4.82 0.54 -23.26
CA LEU A 516 5.85 1.54 -22.93
C LEU A 516 5.73 2.84 -23.75
N GLN A 517 5.12 2.80 -24.94
CA GLN A 517 4.87 3.99 -25.77
C GLN A 517 3.53 4.69 -25.48
N VAL A 518 2.68 4.17 -24.57
CA VAL A 518 1.45 4.87 -24.17
C VAL A 518 1.82 6.07 -23.30
N ASP A 519 1.57 7.27 -23.83
CA ASP A 519 1.86 8.56 -23.19
C ASP A 519 1.45 8.57 -21.71
N THR A 520 2.44 8.76 -20.83
CA THR A 520 2.29 8.77 -19.37
C THR A 520 1.30 9.83 -18.90
N ASN A 521 1.17 10.95 -19.61
CA ASN A 521 0.24 12.03 -19.26
C ASN A 521 -1.22 11.68 -19.59
N SER A 522 -1.44 10.69 -20.45
CA SER A 522 -2.78 10.19 -20.83
C SER A 522 -3.29 9.06 -19.93
N ARG A 523 -2.42 8.48 -19.09
CA ARG A 523 -2.74 7.34 -18.21
C ARG A 523 -3.59 7.81 -17.03
N THR A 524 -4.68 7.10 -16.78
CA THR A 524 -5.54 7.30 -15.61
C THR A 524 -5.32 6.23 -14.54
N ASP A 525 -4.85 5.04 -14.95
CA ASP A 525 -4.65 3.87 -14.10
C ASP A 525 -3.69 2.89 -14.81
N GLU A 526 -2.84 2.17 -14.07
CA GLU A 526 -1.88 1.21 -14.62
C GLU A 526 -1.57 0.07 -13.64
N PHE A 527 -1.74 -1.17 -14.10
CA PHE A 527 -1.41 -2.36 -13.32
C PHE A 527 -0.15 -3.01 -13.90
N ARG A 528 0.80 -3.35 -13.03
CA ARG A 528 2.07 -3.98 -13.38
C ARG A 528 2.44 -5.06 -12.39
N ASP A 529 3.30 -5.95 -12.83
CA ASP A 529 4.01 -6.91 -12.00
C ASP A 529 4.98 -6.20 -11.04
N THR A 530 4.94 -6.54 -9.76
CA THR A 530 5.79 -5.92 -8.73
C THR A 530 7.27 -6.29 -8.89
N ASP A 531 7.53 -7.54 -9.27
CA ASP A 531 8.87 -8.15 -9.22
C ASP A 531 9.65 -7.86 -10.50
N THR A 532 8.95 -7.75 -11.63
CA THR A 532 9.54 -7.54 -12.96
C THR A 532 9.18 -6.19 -13.60
N GLY A 533 8.28 -5.40 -13.00
CA GLY A 533 7.83 -4.11 -13.51
C GLY A 533 6.95 -4.18 -14.77
N LYS A 534 6.65 -5.39 -15.27
CA LYS A 534 5.94 -5.62 -16.54
C LYS A 534 4.51 -5.13 -16.47
N TYR A 535 4.08 -4.32 -17.43
CA TYR A 535 2.69 -3.86 -17.49
C TYR A 535 1.74 -5.01 -17.82
N TYR A 536 0.66 -5.10 -17.05
CA TYR A 536 -0.47 -5.98 -17.31
C TYR A 536 -1.52 -5.25 -18.16
N ILE A 537 -1.99 -4.10 -17.68
CA ILE A 537 -2.91 -3.20 -18.41
C ILE A 537 -2.54 -1.73 -18.15
N ILE A 538 -2.86 -0.87 -19.12
CA ILE A 538 -2.80 0.59 -18.98
C ILE A 538 -4.15 1.18 -19.40
N THR A 539 -4.76 1.96 -18.52
CA THR A 539 -6.02 2.68 -18.79
C THR A 539 -5.71 4.15 -19.10
N THR A 540 -6.37 4.70 -20.11
CA THR A 540 -6.44 6.15 -20.38
C THR A 540 -7.89 6.61 -20.30
N THR A 541 -8.18 7.91 -20.34
CA THR A 541 -9.57 8.41 -20.34
C THR A 541 -10.44 7.73 -21.41
N GLU A 542 -9.90 7.51 -22.61
CA GLU A 542 -10.63 6.90 -23.74
C GLU A 542 -10.61 5.37 -23.77
N LYS A 543 -9.48 4.73 -23.41
CA LYS A 543 -9.15 3.36 -23.84
C LYS A 543 -8.63 2.49 -22.68
N VAL A 544 -8.55 1.19 -22.91
CA VAL A 544 -7.69 0.28 -22.12
C VAL A 544 -6.79 -0.47 -23.07
N TYR A 545 -5.51 -0.56 -22.71
CA TYR A 545 -4.52 -1.38 -23.38
C TYR A 545 -4.21 -2.60 -22.51
N VAL A 546 -4.26 -3.80 -23.10
CA VAL A 546 -3.93 -5.07 -22.45
C VAL A 546 -2.66 -5.62 -23.07
N ASN A 547 -1.73 -6.08 -22.23
CA ASN A 547 -0.48 -6.67 -22.72
C ASN A 547 -0.76 -7.97 -23.50
N SER A 548 -0.48 -7.96 -24.81
CA SER A 548 -0.71 -9.10 -25.70
C SER A 548 0.26 -10.26 -25.49
N ASP A 549 1.33 -10.05 -24.73
CA ASP A 549 2.38 -11.04 -24.48
C ASP A 549 2.00 -11.90 -23.26
N LEU A 550 0.94 -11.52 -22.54
CA LEU A 550 0.30 -12.35 -21.52
C LEU A 550 -0.38 -13.58 -22.14
N SER A 551 -0.33 -14.69 -21.41
CA SER A 551 -0.95 -15.96 -21.77
C SER A 551 -1.74 -16.56 -20.61
N GLY A 552 -2.53 -17.60 -20.90
CA GLY A 552 -3.23 -18.40 -19.89
C GLY A 552 -4.13 -17.58 -18.95
N ALA A 553 -4.03 -17.87 -17.65
CA ALA A 553 -4.88 -17.26 -16.62
C ALA A 553 -4.67 -15.74 -16.48
N ALA A 554 -3.42 -15.25 -16.55
CA ALA A 554 -3.13 -13.82 -16.41
C ALA A 554 -3.82 -12.99 -17.52
N ARG A 555 -3.75 -13.47 -18.77
CA ARG A 555 -4.42 -12.83 -19.91
C ARG A 555 -5.93 -12.72 -19.70
N LYS A 556 -6.56 -13.79 -19.20
CA LYS A 556 -8.00 -13.83 -18.87
C LYS A 556 -8.37 -12.87 -17.73
N LYS A 557 -7.67 -12.93 -16.59
CA LYS A 557 -7.85 -12.00 -15.44
C LYS A 557 -7.84 -10.55 -15.90
N TRP A 558 -6.81 -10.16 -16.66
CA TRP A 558 -6.58 -8.77 -17.04
C TRP A 558 -7.53 -8.26 -18.14
N LEU A 559 -8.00 -9.12 -19.04
CA LEU A 559 -9.09 -8.80 -19.97
C LEU A 559 -10.40 -8.46 -19.23
N VAL A 560 -10.77 -9.26 -18.24
CA VAL A 560 -11.99 -9.03 -17.45
C VAL A 560 -11.83 -7.83 -16.51
N ARG A 561 -10.67 -7.66 -15.86
CA ARG A 561 -10.35 -6.45 -15.07
C ARG A 561 -10.45 -5.18 -15.93
N SER A 562 -9.94 -5.19 -17.16
CA SER A 562 -10.03 -4.03 -18.07
C SER A 562 -11.48 -3.56 -18.32
N ALA A 563 -12.41 -4.51 -18.51
CA ALA A 563 -13.83 -4.20 -18.64
C ALA A 563 -14.45 -3.67 -17.33
N LEU A 564 -14.09 -4.26 -16.18
CA LEU A 564 -14.58 -3.87 -14.85
C LEU A 564 -14.06 -2.49 -14.41
N THR A 565 -12.78 -2.20 -14.60
CA THR A 565 -12.16 -0.88 -14.34
C THR A 565 -12.90 0.20 -15.13
N LYS A 566 -13.13 0.01 -16.44
CA LYS A 566 -13.93 0.93 -17.27
C LYS A 566 -15.42 1.02 -16.95
N MET A 567 -15.94 0.13 -16.11
CA MET A 567 -17.30 0.22 -15.57
C MET A 567 -17.36 0.92 -14.19
N GLY A 568 -16.21 1.27 -13.61
CA GLY A 568 -16.10 1.98 -12.33
C GLY A 568 -15.57 1.13 -11.17
N PHE A 569 -14.93 -0.01 -11.43
CA PHE A 569 -14.22 -0.81 -10.42
C PHE A 569 -12.71 -0.54 -10.44
N LEU A 570 -12.35 0.67 -10.01
CA LEU A 570 -11.00 1.22 -10.05
C LEU A 570 -10.10 0.73 -8.90
N GLY A 571 -10.68 0.10 -7.88
CA GLY A 571 -9.96 -0.37 -6.69
C GLY A 571 -9.56 -1.83 -6.75
N GLU A 572 -9.06 -2.29 -5.60
CA GLU A 572 -8.57 -3.65 -5.35
C GLU A 572 -9.02 -4.13 -3.95
N THR A 573 -8.63 -5.33 -3.53
CA THR A 573 -8.82 -5.83 -2.16
C THR A 573 -7.63 -6.66 -1.67
N TYR A 574 -7.38 -6.62 -0.36
CA TYR A 574 -6.45 -7.51 0.34
C TYR A 574 -7.15 -8.59 1.17
N LYS A 575 -8.47 -8.53 1.33
CA LYS A 575 -9.23 -9.42 2.24
C LYS A 575 -9.70 -10.73 1.56
N TYR A 576 -9.95 -10.70 0.26
CA TYR A 576 -10.57 -11.81 -0.47
C TYR A 576 -9.61 -12.37 -1.51
N THR A 577 -8.75 -13.30 -1.09
CA THR A 577 -7.70 -13.91 -1.94
C THR A 577 -8.22 -14.59 -3.21
N ASP A 578 -9.49 -15.01 -3.19
CA ASP A 578 -10.22 -15.62 -4.30
C ASP A 578 -10.96 -14.62 -5.23
N SER A 579 -10.84 -13.31 -4.98
CA SER A 579 -11.43 -12.24 -5.80
C SER A 579 -10.59 -11.94 -7.06
N ILE A 580 -11.25 -11.57 -8.17
CA ILE A 580 -10.54 -11.04 -9.35
C ILE A 580 -9.87 -9.67 -9.08
N PHE A 581 -10.31 -8.98 -8.03
CA PHE A 581 -9.78 -7.70 -7.56
C PHE A 581 -8.67 -7.85 -6.49
N TYR A 582 -8.23 -9.07 -6.20
CA TYR A 582 -7.13 -9.28 -5.25
C TYR A 582 -5.81 -8.77 -5.83
N THR A 583 -5.13 -7.89 -5.08
CA THR A 583 -3.87 -7.22 -5.47
C THR A 583 -2.71 -8.20 -5.61
N ASN A 584 -2.55 -9.10 -4.63
CA ASN A 584 -1.48 -10.09 -4.65
C ASN A 584 -1.74 -11.21 -5.67
N ALA A 585 -0.70 -11.97 -6.00
CA ALA A 585 -0.75 -13.03 -7.00
C ALA A 585 -1.85 -14.08 -6.71
N ASN A 586 -2.81 -14.22 -7.62
CA ASN A 586 -3.82 -15.28 -7.57
C ASN A 586 -4.19 -15.80 -8.97
N SER A 587 -4.93 -16.91 -8.99
CA SER A 587 -5.38 -17.61 -10.20
C SER A 587 -6.80 -17.25 -10.65
N ALA A 588 -7.40 -16.20 -10.09
CA ALA A 588 -8.77 -15.77 -10.41
C ALA A 588 -8.83 -15.18 -11.83
N ILE A 589 -9.50 -15.88 -12.74
CA ILE A 589 -9.71 -15.47 -14.15
C ILE A 589 -11.06 -14.78 -14.38
N GLU A 590 -11.99 -14.94 -13.43
CA GLU A 590 -13.39 -14.52 -13.47
C GLU A 590 -13.77 -13.94 -12.10
N PRO A 591 -14.80 -13.09 -12.01
CA PRO A 591 -15.28 -12.58 -10.72
C PRO A 591 -15.86 -13.71 -9.87
N ASN A 592 -15.50 -13.74 -8.58
CA ASN A 592 -16.02 -14.74 -7.65
C ASN A 592 -17.43 -14.38 -7.10
N SER A 593 -17.92 -15.14 -6.13
CA SER A 593 -19.25 -14.93 -5.55
C SER A 593 -19.39 -13.65 -4.71
N ILE A 594 -18.33 -13.06 -4.15
CA ILE A 594 -18.41 -11.73 -3.52
C ILE A 594 -18.26 -10.60 -4.55
N ASP A 595 -17.43 -10.79 -5.59
CA ASP A 595 -17.30 -9.86 -6.71
C ASP A 595 -18.64 -9.67 -7.43
N TRP A 596 -19.33 -10.76 -7.78
CA TRP A 596 -20.66 -10.69 -8.38
C TRP A 596 -21.70 -10.06 -7.45
N LYS A 597 -21.54 -10.17 -6.13
CA LYS A 597 -22.40 -9.48 -5.16
C LYS A 597 -22.11 -7.97 -5.10
N ALA A 598 -20.84 -7.57 -5.23
CA ALA A 598 -20.48 -6.16 -5.41
C ALA A 598 -21.01 -5.61 -6.76
N VAL A 599 -20.96 -6.38 -7.85
CA VAL A 599 -21.60 -6.03 -9.15
C VAL A 599 -23.11 -5.84 -9.01
N GLN A 600 -23.80 -6.76 -8.32
CA GLN A 600 -25.25 -6.66 -8.05
C GLN A 600 -25.63 -5.40 -7.25
N LEU A 601 -24.77 -4.95 -6.33
CA LEU A 601 -24.96 -3.69 -5.59
C LEU A 601 -24.64 -2.47 -6.46
N MET A 602 -23.44 -2.42 -7.05
CA MET A 602 -22.95 -1.33 -7.90
C MET A 602 -23.95 -1.02 -9.01
N PHE A 603 -24.41 -2.03 -9.74
CA PHE A 603 -25.41 -1.92 -10.80
C PHE A 603 -26.84 -2.24 -10.34
N GLY A 604 -27.08 -2.13 -9.04
CA GLY A 604 -28.42 -2.07 -8.45
C GLY A 604 -29.06 -0.70 -8.59
N LYS A 605 -30.36 -0.61 -8.26
CA LYS A 605 -31.16 0.63 -8.36
C LYS A 605 -30.79 1.72 -7.35
N LYS A 606 -30.11 1.36 -6.26
CA LYS A 606 -29.79 2.28 -5.16
C LYS A 606 -28.54 3.14 -5.41
N ILE A 607 -27.54 2.58 -6.10
CA ILE A 607 -26.23 3.21 -6.26
C ILE A 607 -26.16 3.96 -7.59
N THR A 608 -25.84 5.25 -7.55
CA THR A 608 -25.72 6.12 -8.72
C THR A 608 -24.29 6.60 -8.93
N TRP A 609 -23.98 7.00 -10.16
CA TRP A 609 -22.75 7.73 -10.48
C TRP A 609 -22.57 8.96 -9.56
N GLY A 610 -21.32 9.27 -9.23
CA GLY A 610 -20.96 10.46 -8.45
C GLY A 610 -21.18 10.37 -6.92
N MET A 611 -21.75 9.28 -6.40
CA MET A 611 -21.89 9.06 -4.95
C MET A 611 -20.51 8.95 -4.26
N THR A 612 -20.35 9.56 -3.09
CA THR A 612 -19.14 9.43 -2.26
C THR A 612 -19.12 8.13 -1.44
N LYS A 613 -17.94 7.73 -0.93
CA LYS A 613 -17.78 6.52 -0.08
C LYS A 613 -18.74 6.52 1.13
N ALA A 614 -18.99 7.68 1.73
CA ALA A 614 -19.96 7.88 2.80
C ALA A 614 -21.43 7.77 2.35
N GLN A 615 -21.79 8.29 1.17
CA GLN A 615 -23.13 8.14 0.61
C GLN A 615 -23.46 6.69 0.26
N VAL A 616 -22.49 5.94 -0.27
CA VAL A 616 -22.64 4.50 -0.53
C VAL A 616 -22.79 3.72 0.77
N LYS A 617 -21.97 3.99 1.80
CA LYS A 617 -22.13 3.43 3.15
C LYS A 617 -23.55 3.63 3.69
N SER A 618 -24.03 4.87 3.76
CA SER A 618 -25.37 5.21 4.23
C SER A 618 -26.49 4.53 3.41
N THR A 619 -26.31 4.40 2.09
CA THR A 619 -27.28 3.75 1.18
C THR A 619 -27.38 2.23 1.39
N LEU A 620 -26.31 1.61 1.90
CA LEU A 620 -26.20 0.17 2.19
C LEU A 620 -26.49 -0.17 3.67
N GLY A 621 -26.31 0.77 4.59
CA GLY A 621 -26.42 0.55 6.03
C GLY A 621 -25.09 0.08 6.66
N LEU A 622 -24.00 0.80 6.37
CA LEU A 622 -22.59 0.50 6.73
C LEU A 622 -21.87 1.73 7.31
#